data_AF-A0A963A4Q9-F1
#
_entry.id   AF-A0A963A4Q9-F1
#
_cell.length_a   1.000
_cell.length_b   1.000
_cell.length_c   1.000
_cell.angle_alpha   90.00
_cell.angle_beta   90.00
_cell.angle_gamma   90.00
#
_symmetry.space_group_name_H-M   'P 1'
#
loop_
_entity.id
_entity.type
_entity.pdbx_description
1 polymer ?
#
loop_
_entity_poly.entity_id
_entity_poly.type
_entity_poly.pdbx_seq_one_letter_code
_entity_poly.pdbx_strand_id
1 'polypeptide(L)' 'MNQAKRGDSVKIHYDGSLDDGTRFDSSMGRDPLEFTVGSGQVIPGFDNAV' A
#
# COMPACT_ATOMS: atom_id res chain seq x y z
N MET A 1 -18.28 3.90 -0.76
CA MET A 1 -16.85 3.69 -0.49
C MET A 1 -16.10 4.76 -1.25
N ASN A 2 -15.37 5.65 -0.57
CA ASN A 2 -14.56 6.65 -1.25
C ASN A 2 -13.25 5.95 -1.66
N GLN A 3 -13.09 5.67 -2.95
CA GLN A 3 -11.78 5.29 -3.50
C GLN A 3 -10.83 6.47 -3.33
N ALA A 4 -9.59 6.19 -2.96
CA ALA A 4 -8.56 7.21 -2.92
C ALA A 4 -8.31 7.71 -4.34
N LYS A 5 -7.97 8.99 -4.47
CA LYS A 5 -7.69 9.61 -5.76
C LYS A 5 -6.25 10.05 -5.78
N ARG A 6 -5.70 10.17 -7.00
CA ARG A 6 -4.37 10.74 -7.21
C ARG A 6 -4.24 12.08 -6.48
N GLY A 7 -3.21 12.19 -5.65
CA GLY A 7 -2.94 13.34 -4.79
C GLY A 7 -3.43 13.20 -3.35
N ASP A 8 -4.24 12.18 -3.03
CA ASP A 8 -4.65 11.92 -1.65
C ASP A 8 -3.49 11.31 -0.85
N SER A 9 -3.33 11.75 0.40
CA SER A 9 -2.47 11.07 1.37
C SER A 9 -3.28 9.97 2.06
N VAL A 10 -2.81 8.74 1.98
CA VAL A 10 -3.47 7.57 2.55
C VAL A 10 -2.54 6.85 3.52
N LYS A 11 -3.14 6.23 4.53
CA LYS A 11 -2.46 5.36 5.49
C LYS A 11 -3.06 3.97 5.38
N ILE A 12 -2.24 2.98 5.02
CA ILE A 12 -2.70 1.61 4.86
C ILE A 12 -1.89 0.64 5.71
N HIS A 13 -2.58 -0.37 6.22
CA HIS A 13 -1.92 -1.59 6.63
C HIS A 13 -1.88 -2.57 5.44
N TYR A 14 -0.75 -3.24 5.25
CA TYR A 14 -0.54 -4.21 4.19
C TYR A 14 0.16 -5.48 4.69
N ASP A 15 -0.06 -6.55 3.93
CA ASP A 15 0.65 -7.82 4.05
C ASP A 15 1.06 -8.23 2.63
N GLY A 16 2.37 -8.24 2.38
CA GLY A 16 2.98 -8.58 1.12
C GLY A 16 3.58 -9.98 1.19
N SER A 17 3.08 -10.87 0.34
CA SER A 17 3.59 -12.23 0.19
C SER A 17 3.91 -12.53 -1.28
N LEU A 18 4.91 -13.37 -1.49
CA LEU A 18 5.24 -13.93 -2.81
C LEU A 18 4.19 -14.99 -3.21
N ASP A 19 4.16 -15.38 -4.48
CA ASP A 19 3.21 -16.37 -5.01
C ASP A 19 3.35 -17.75 -4.33
N ASP A 20 4.51 -18.05 -3.76
CA ASP A 20 4.77 -19.27 -2.98
C ASP A 20 4.28 -19.19 -1.52
N GLY A 21 3.70 -18.05 -1.12
CA GLY A 21 3.22 -17.78 0.24
C GLY A 21 4.27 -17.22 1.19
N THR A 22 5.51 -17.01 0.74
CA THR A 22 6.56 -16.39 1.57
C THR A 22 6.27 -14.92 1.77
N ARG A 23 6.04 -14.50 3.01
CA ARG A 23 5.86 -13.09 3.35
C ARG A 23 7.16 -12.32 3.14
N PHE A 24 7.15 -11.31 2.27
CA PHE A 24 8.32 -10.46 2.06
C PHE A 24 8.28 -9.19 2.92
N ASP A 25 7.09 -8.65 3.19
CA ASP A 25 6.95 -7.45 4.02
C ASP A 25 5.52 -7.32 4.57
N SER A 26 5.35 -6.62 5.69
CA SER A 26 4.04 -6.29 6.22
C SER A 26 4.11 -5.20 7.26
N SER A 27 3.08 -4.36 7.30
CA SER A 27 2.88 -3.38 8.36
C SER A 27 2.21 -3.94 9.61
N MET A 28 1.82 -5.22 9.65
CA MET A 28 1.14 -5.81 10.80
C MET A 28 2.11 -5.86 11.98
N GLY A 29 1.81 -5.11 13.04
CA GLY A 29 2.67 -4.95 14.22
C GLY A 29 3.59 -3.72 14.18
N ARG A 30 3.49 -2.87 13.16
CA ARG A 30 4.15 -1.56 13.06
C ARG A 30 3.16 -0.49 12.58
N ASP A 31 3.63 0.76 12.50
CA ASP A 31 2.82 1.86 12.00
C ASP A 31 2.37 1.64 10.53
N PRO A 32 1.18 2.15 10.16
CA PRO A 32 0.71 2.11 8.77
C PRO A 32 1.68 2.79 7.81
N LEU A 33 1.72 2.33 6.57
CA LEU A 33 2.45 3.02 5.52
C LEU A 33 1.63 4.23 5.07
N GLU A 34 2.24 5.41 5.18
CA GLU A 34 1.70 6.66 4.64
C GLU A 34 2.33 6.95 3.28
N PHE A 35 1.51 7.18 2.25
CA PHE A 35 1.98 7.58 0.94
C PHE A 35 0.94 8.43 0.19
N THR A 36 1.40 9.17 -0.82
CA THR A 36 0.51 9.94 -1.71
C THR A 36 0.17 9.11 -2.95
N VAL A 37 -1.11 8.96 -3.26
CA VAL A 37 -1.58 8.20 -4.42
C VAL A 37 -1.18 8.88 -5.74
N GLY A 38 -0.66 8.13 -6.70
CA GLY A 38 -0.21 8.59 -8.02
C GLY A 38 1.09 9.39 -8.00
N SER A 39 1.84 9.32 -6.90
CA SER A 39 3.14 9.98 -6.73
C SER A 39 4.32 9.14 -7.24
N GLY A 40 4.13 7.84 -7.44
CA GLY A 40 5.21 6.91 -7.77
C GLY A 40 6.12 6.57 -6.58
N GLN A 41 5.72 6.91 -5.35
CA GLN A 41 6.45 6.55 -4.12
C GLN A 41 6.34 5.06 -3.75
N VAL A 42 5.34 4.36 -4.28
CA VAL A 42 5.08 2.94 -4.05
C VAL A 42 5.02 2.17 -5.37
N ILE A 43 5.07 0.84 -5.30
CA ILE A 43 4.92 -0.01 -6.48
C ILE A 43 3.55 0.22 -7.15
N PRO A 44 3.45 0.15 -8.50
CA PRO A 44 2.21 0.43 -9.21
C PRO A 44 1.01 -0.42 -8.77
N GLY A 45 1.26 -1.64 -8.28
CA GLY A 45 0.21 -2.50 -7.73
C GLY A 45 -0.47 -1.90 -6.49
N PHE A 46 0.28 -1.22 -5.63
CA PHE A 46 -0.26 -0.52 -4.45
C PHE A 46 -1.00 0.74 -4.86
N ASP A 47 -0.42 1.48 -5.81
CA ASP A 47 -0.96 2.76 -6.25
C ASP A 47 -2.33 2.62 -6.97
N ASN A 48 -2.56 1.48 -7.62
CA ASN A 48 -3.81 1.17 -8.30
C ASN A 48 -4.85 0.45 -7.42
N ALA A 49 -4.48 0.00 -6.22
CA ALA A 49 -5.36 -0.80 -5.35
C ALA A 49 -6.18 0.04 -4.36
N VAL A 50 -5.81 1.30 -4.14
CA VAL A 50 -6.45 2.27 -3.23
C VAL A 50 -7.40 3.21 -3.98
#